data_AF-A0A0A2KDY2-F1
#
_entry.id   AF-A0A0A2KDY2-F1
#
_cell.length_a   1.000
_cell.length_b   1.000
_cell.length_c   1.000
_cell.angle_alpha   90.00
_cell.angle_beta   90.00
_cell.angle_gamma   90.00
#
_symmetry.space_group_name_H-M   'P 1'
#
loop_
_entity.id
_entity.type
_entity.pdbx_description
1 polymer ?
#
loop_
_entity_poly.entity_id
_entity_poly.type
_entity_poly.pdbx_seq_one_letter_code
_entity_poly.pdbx_strand_id
1 'polypeptide(L)'
;MNASIQAMKVDQRAMVHAYRHLYRQGLKAIQYSTPGRYMLLKSLRQSYRSSPSEEFDPAKINNTLRFLERATEVAGMEHKILKNLLLARYWEQGHLVRESRV
;
A
#
# COMPACT_ATOMS: atom_id res chain seq x y z
N MET A 1 -30.00 -4.88 -24.90
CA MET A 1 -29.77 -5.02 -23.44
C MET A 1 -28.31 -5.35 -23.13
N ASN A 2 -27.34 -4.57 -23.64
CA ASN A 2 -25.89 -4.89 -23.49
C ASN A 2 -25.10 -3.77 -22.79
N ALA A 3 -25.72 -2.64 -22.46
CA ALA A 3 -25.06 -1.50 -21.83
C ALA A 3 -24.78 -1.73 -20.33
N SER A 4 -25.46 -2.68 -19.70
CA SER A 4 -25.41 -2.93 -18.25
C SER A 4 -24.20 -3.76 -17.81
N ILE A 5 -23.59 -4.54 -18.73
CA ILE A 5 -22.42 -5.38 -18.42
C ILE A 5 -21.11 -4.55 -18.45
N GLN A 6 -21.11 -3.42 -19.17
CA GLN A 6 -19.95 -2.53 -19.26
C GLN A 6 -19.70 -1.73 -17.96
N ALA A 7 -20.72 -1.60 -17.10
CA ALA A 7 -20.68 -0.75 -15.90
C ALA A 7 -19.98 -1.38 -14.69
N MET A 8 -19.57 -2.66 -14.76
CA MET A 8 -19.13 -3.40 -13.57
C MET A 8 -17.78 -4.12 -13.70
N LYS A 9 -16.97 -3.75 -14.70
CA LYS A 9 -15.52 -4.02 -14.65
C LYS A 9 -14.83 -2.76 -14.17
N VAL A 10 -14.46 -2.73 -12.90
CA VAL A 10 -13.39 -1.84 -12.45
C VAL A 10 -12.24 -1.99 -13.44
N ASP A 11 -11.77 -0.87 -13.99
CA ASP A 11 -10.72 -0.91 -15.00
C ASP A 11 -9.47 -1.55 -14.39
N GLN A 12 -9.24 -2.81 -14.76
CA GLN A 12 -8.14 -3.61 -14.24
C GLN A 12 -6.79 -2.92 -14.54
N ARG A 13 -6.72 -2.14 -15.62
CA ARG A 13 -5.54 -1.31 -15.92
C ARG A 13 -5.38 -0.23 -14.87
N ALA A 14 -6.45 0.50 -14.53
CA ALA A 14 -6.44 1.52 -13.49
C ALA A 14 -5.98 0.95 -12.12
N MET A 15 -6.43 -0.26 -11.74
CA MET A 15 -5.95 -0.92 -10.52
C MET A 15 -4.44 -1.21 -10.55
N VAL A 16 -3.93 -1.74 -11.67
CA VAL A 16 -2.50 -2.04 -11.85
C VAL A 16 -1.67 -0.75 -11.84
N HIS A 17 -2.16 0.32 -12.47
CA HIS A 17 -1.52 1.63 -12.44
C HIS A 17 -1.48 2.18 -11.02
N ALA A 18 -2.60 2.19 -10.30
CA ALA A 18 -2.68 2.60 -8.90
C ALA A 18 -1.68 1.83 -8.02
N TYR A 19 -1.63 0.51 -8.15
CA TYR A 19 -0.68 -0.34 -7.43
C TYR A 19 0.78 0.09 -7.69
N ARG A 20 1.14 0.28 -8.96
CA ARG A 20 2.49 0.69 -9.36
C ARG A 20 2.85 2.08 -8.83
N HIS A 21 1.92 3.03 -8.86
CA HIS A 21 2.13 4.38 -8.33
C HIS A 21 2.32 4.34 -6.81
N LEU A 22 1.45 3.66 -6.08
CA LEU A 22 1.58 3.50 -4.62
C LEU A 22 2.91 2.85 -4.24
N TYR A 23 3.28 1.78 -4.94
CA TYR A 23 4.53 1.07 -4.65
C TYR A 23 5.76 1.96 -4.89
N ARG A 24 5.85 2.61 -6.06
CA ARG A 24 7.00 3.46 -6.39
C ARG A 24 7.10 4.67 -5.46
N GLN A 25 5.99 5.34 -5.18
CA GLN A 25 6.01 6.50 -4.28
C GLN A 25 6.30 6.08 -2.83
N GLY A 26 5.72 4.97 -2.36
CA GLY A 26 6.03 4.46 -1.04
C GLY A 26 7.50 4.09 -0.86
N LEU A 27 8.15 3.52 -1.89
CA LEU A 27 9.59 3.24 -1.85
C LEU A 27 10.43 4.52 -1.71
N LYS A 28 10.08 5.58 -2.43
CA LYS A 28 10.73 6.88 -2.30
C LYS A 28 10.51 7.47 -0.91
N ALA A 29 9.28 7.40 -0.39
CA ALA A 29 8.90 7.96 0.91
C ALA A 29 9.71 7.35 2.05
N ILE A 30 10.05 6.06 1.96
CA ILE A 30 10.87 5.37 2.96
C ILE A 30 12.37 5.33 2.62
N GLN A 31 12.78 6.08 1.58
CA GLN A 31 14.16 6.12 1.08
C GLN A 31 14.75 4.72 0.82
N TYR A 32 13.93 3.79 0.31
CA TYR A 32 14.31 2.41 0.03
C TYR A 32 14.91 1.64 1.24
N SER A 33 14.62 2.08 2.47
CA SER A 33 15.15 1.50 3.69
C SER A 33 14.70 0.05 3.93
N THR A 34 15.53 -0.70 4.65
CA THR A 34 15.23 -2.07 5.12
C THR A 34 14.96 -2.01 6.63
N PRO A 35 13.94 -2.71 7.18
CA PRO A 35 13.05 -3.67 6.52
C PRO A 35 11.85 -3.05 5.78
N GLY A 36 11.70 -1.72 5.80
CA GLY A 36 10.52 -1.00 5.30
C GLY A 36 10.09 -1.37 3.88
N ARG A 37 11.02 -1.50 2.93
CA ARG A 37 10.72 -1.83 1.52
C ARG A 37 10.00 -3.17 1.36
N TYR A 38 10.38 -4.17 2.16
CA TYR A 38 9.77 -5.49 2.13
C TYR A 38 8.38 -5.46 2.78
N MET A 39 8.26 -4.71 3.88
CA MET A 39 6.98 -4.56 4.59
C MET A 39 5.95 -3.78 3.78
N LEU A 40 6.37 -2.74 3.06
CA LEU A 40 5.52 -1.97 2.15
C LEU A 40 4.99 -2.88 1.03
N LEU A 41 5.88 -3.61 0.36
CA LEU A 41 5.49 -4.52 -0.71
C LEU A 41 4.53 -5.60 -0.22
N LYS A 42 4.81 -6.20 0.95
CA LYS A 42 3.95 -7.21 1.56
C LYS A 42 2.57 -6.63 1.88
N SER A 43 2.52 -5.46 2.50
CA SER A 43 1.26 -4.79 2.85
C SER A 43 0.42 -4.45 1.62
N LEU A 44 1.03 -3.88 0.58
CA LEU A 44 0.34 -3.57 -0.68
C LEU A 44 -0.13 -4.84 -1.40
N ARG A 45 0.67 -5.91 -1.42
CA ARG A 45 0.26 -7.19 -2.01
C ARG A 45 -0.90 -7.81 -1.26
N GLN A 46 -0.89 -7.73 0.06
CA GLN A 46 -1.97 -8.27 0.89
C GLN A 46 -3.25 -7.47 0.67
N SER A 47 -3.21 -6.14 0.71
CA SER A 47 -4.40 -5.31 0.52
C SER A 47 -5.05 -5.54 -0.86
N TYR A 48 -4.26 -5.59 -1.93
CA TYR A 48 -4.78 -5.82 -3.29
C TYR A 48 -5.24 -7.26 -3.56
N ARG A 49 -4.84 -8.24 -2.74
CA ARG A 49 -5.29 -9.64 -2.88
C ARG A 49 -6.50 -9.96 -2.00
N SER A 50 -6.61 -9.30 -0.85
CA SER A 50 -7.70 -9.53 0.10
C SER A 50 -8.94 -8.68 -0.19
N SER A 51 -8.80 -7.51 -0.83
CA SER A 51 -9.94 -6.66 -1.18
C SER A 51 -10.58 -7.06 -2.53
N PRO A 52 -11.92 -7.21 -2.58
CA PRO A 52 -12.67 -7.29 -3.83
C PRO A 52 -12.41 -6.12 -4.77
N SER A 53 -12.51 -6.34 -6.08
CA SER A 53 -12.33 -5.27 -7.08
C SER A 53 -13.33 -4.12 -6.90
N GLU A 54 -14.53 -4.42 -6.39
CA GLU A 54 -15.61 -3.45 -6.13
C GLU A 54 -15.23 -2.41 -5.07
N GLU A 55 -14.28 -2.72 -4.18
CA GLU A 55 -13.78 -1.78 -3.17
C GLU A 55 -12.75 -0.78 -3.73
N PHE A 56 -12.41 -0.88 -5.01
CA PHE A 56 -11.46 0.04 -5.63
C PHE A 56 -12.04 1.45 -5.73
N ASP A 57 -11.50 2.34 -4.91
CA ASP A 57 -11.88 3.75 -4.86
C ASP A 57 -10.69 4.64 -5.28
N PRO A 58 -10.75 5.24 -6.48
CA PRO A 58 -9.71 6.15 -6.97
C PRO A 58 -9.40 7.32 -6.03
N ALA A 59 -10.40 7.82 -5.30
CA ALA A 59 -10.21 8.94 -4.37
C ALA A 59 -9.36 8.54 -3.16
N LYS A 60 -9.58 7.33 -2.60
CA LYS A 60 -8.72 6.77 -1.53
C LYS A 60 -7.29 6.56 -2.01
N ILE A 61 -7.11 6.07 -3.24
CA ILE A 61 -5.79 5.91 -3.84
C ILE A 61 -5.09 7.28 -3.94
N ASN A 62 -5.78 8.30 -4.45
CA ASN A 62 -5.22 9.64 -4.61
C ASN A 62 -4.85 10.28 -3.27
N ASN A 63 -5.71 10.13 -2.25
CA ASN A 63 -5.40 10.59 -0.89
C ASN A 63 -4.15 9.92 -0.33
N THR A 64 -4.00 8.61 -0.57
CA THR A 64 -2.81 7.84 -0.16
C THR A 64 -1.57 8.30 -0.92
N LEU A 65 -1.67 8.55 -2.23
CA LEU A 65 -0.56 9.07 -3.03
C LEU A 65 -0.09 10.44 -2.52
N ARG A 66 -1.02 11.36 -2.23
CA ARG A 66 -0.70 12.67 -1.66
C ARG A 66 -0.02 12.57 -0.30
N PHE A 67 -0.44 11.62 0.55
CA PHE A 67 0.24 11.34 1.81
C PHE A 67 1.68 10.84 1.58
N LEU A 68 1.88 9.92 0.65
CA LEU A 68 3.21 9.39 0.32
C LEU A 68 4.12 10.45 -0.31
N GLU A 69 3.57 11.33 -1.14
CA GLU A 69 4.28 12.46 -1.72
C GLU A 69 4.80 13.42 -0.64
N ARG A 70 3.94 13.82 0.30
CA ARG A 70 4.37 14.63 1.47
C ARG A 70 5.43 13.94 2.31
N ALA A 71 5.35 12.61 2.46
CA ALA A 71 6.36 11.81 3.14
C ALA A 71 7.72 11.77 2.41
N THR A 72 7.79 12.18 1.14
CA THR A 72 9.04 12.32 0.39
C THR A 72 9.67 13.71 0.49
N GLU A 73 8.86 14.76 0.62
CA GLU A 73 9.33 16.16 0.57
C GLU A 73 10.19 16.52 1.78
N VAL A 74 9.74 16.13 2.97
CA VAL A 74 10.42 16.40 4.24
C VAL A 74 10.40 15.16 5.12
N ALA A 75 11.40 15.03 6.00
CA ALA A 75 11.38 14.05 7.10
C ALA A 75 10.39 14.46 8.22
N GLY A 76 9.20 14.90 7.81
CA GLY A 76 8.12 15.40 8.64
C GLY A 76 7.28 14.30 9.25
N MET A 77 6.05 14.64 9.61
CA MET A 77 5.16 13.73 10.32
C MET A 77 4.76 12.53 9.46
N GLU A 78 4.43 12.73 8.19
CA GLU A 78 4.03 11.68 7.25
C GLU A 78 5.14 10.63 7.06
N HIS A 79 6.39 11.08 6.93
CA HIS A 79 7.55 10.20 6.87
C HIS A 79 7.69 9.35 8.14
N LYS A 80 7.58 9.99 9.33
CA LYS A 80 7.68 9.30 10.62
C LYS A 80 6.54 8.31 10.82
N ILE A 81 5.31 8.68 10.47
CA ILE A 81 4.13 7.80 10.53
C ILE A 81 4.37 6.57 9.66
N LEU A 82 4.74 6.76 8.40
CA LEU A 82 4.94 5.66 7.46
C LEU A 82 6.05 4.72 7.94
N LYS A 83 7.19 5.27 8.35
CA LYS A 83 8.33 4.49 8.86
C LYS A 83 7.95 3.67 10.09
N ASN A 84 7.31 4.30 11.08
CA ASN A 84 6.92 3.63 12.31
C ASN A 84 5.85 2.57 12.08
N LEU A 85 4.88 2.83 11.19
CA LEU A 85 3.87 1.83 10.81
C LEU A 85 4.52 0.58 10.21
N LEU A 86 5.48 0.75 9.30
CA LEU A 86 6.17 -0.38 8.67
C LEU A 86 7.07 -1.13 9.65
N LEU A 87 7.71 -0.42 10.58
CA LEU A 87 8.50 -1.03 11.65
C LEU A 87 7.61 -1.82 12.63
N ALA A 88 6.48 -1.27 13.05
CA ALA A 88 5.53 -1.98 13.91
C ALA A 88 5.08 -3.30 13.27
N ARG A 89 4.67 -3.27 11.99
CA ARG A 89 4.30 -4.46 11.22
C ARG A 89 5.43 -5.48 11.07
N TYR A 90 6.68 -5.02 10.99
CA TYR A 90 7.85 -5.91 10.94
C TYR A 90 8.00 -6.69 12.25
N TRP A 91 7.92 -5.98 13.38
CA TRP A 91 8.04 -6.59 14.71
C TRP A 91 6.90 -7.56 14.99
N GLU A 92 5.65 -7.20 14.67
CA GLU A 92 4.48 -8.09 14.79
C GLU A 92 4.69 -9.43 14.07
N GLN A 93 5.25 -9.42 12.85
CA GLN A 93 5.55 -10.65 12.11
C GLN A 93 6.62 -11.49 12.82
N GLY A 94 7.62 -10.86 13.41
CA GLY A 94 8.64 -11.55 14.20
C GLY A 94 8.07 -12.23 15.45
N HIS A 95 7.09 -11.59 16.11
CA HIS A 95 6.38 -12.17 17.26
C HIS A 95 5.54 -13.38 16.86
N LEU A 96 4.75 -13.27 15.79
CA LEU A 96 3.91 -14.38 15.29
C LEU A 96 4.72 -15.62 14.91
N VAL A 97 5.90 -15.44 14.31
CA VAL A 97 6.79 -16.57 13.94
C VAL A 97 7.41 -17.24 15.17
N ARG A 98 7.61 -16.49 16.27
CA ARG A 98 8.12 -17.06 17.53
C ARG A 98 7.03 -17.84 18.27
N GLU A 99 5.82 -17.31 18.33
CA GLU A 99 4.69 -17.93 19.02
C GLU A 99 4.23 -19.22 18.34
N SER A 100 4.26 -19.28 17.00
CA SER A 100 3.92 -20.49 16.23
C SER A 100 4.97 -21.62 16.30
N ARG A 101 6.12 -21.39 16.95
CA ARG A 101 7.20 -22.38 17.11
C ARG A 101 7.28 -22.97 18.53
N VAL A 102 6.43 -22.52 19.45
CA VAL A 102 6.30 -23.02 20.83
C VAL A 102 5.06 -23.89 20.89
#